data_AF-A0A5C7R7C4-F1
#
_entry.id   AF-A0A5C7R7C4-F1
#
_cell.length_a   1.000
_cell.length_b   1.000
_cell.length_c   1.000
_cell.angle_alpha   90.00
_cell.angle_beta   90.00
_cell.angle_gamma   90.00
#
_symmetry.space_group_name_H-M   'P 1'
#
loop_
_entity.id
_entity.type
_entity.pdbx_description
1 polymer ?
#
loop_
_entity_poly.entity_id
_entity_poly.type
_entity_poly.pdbx_seq_one_letter_code
_entity_poly.pdbx_strand_id
1 'polypeptide(L)'
;MNLRLPMYLALLFMTSTGFAQDDTRQKVEFPQMVQQHMLANMRDHLLALSEIQALMAVADYDKAAQIAEQRLGLSSLDNHGAAHMAQMMPKEMQEIGSEMHKAASQFAISVVDAGASGDLKPALNDLSKLMQQCVACHAAFRVH
;
A
#
# COMPACT_ATOMS: atom_id res chain seq x y z
N MET A 1 33.19 -41.77 53.78
CA MET A 1 31.75 -41.80 53.43
C MET A 1 31.24 -40.37 53.52
N ASN A 2 31.10 -39.70 52.36
CA ASN A 2 30.06 -38.70 52.06
C ASN A 2 30.38 -37.99 50.74
N LEU A 3 29.50 -38.30 49.79
CA LEU A 3 29.38 -37.90 48.40
C LEU A 3 28.89 -36.44 48.28
N ARG A 4 29.02 -35.89 47.06
CA ARG A 4 28.20 -34.83 46.38
C ARG A 4 28.93 -33.49 46.23
N LEU A 5 28.94 -32.79 45.10
CA LEU A 5 28.46 -32.95 43.70
C LEU A 5 29.02 -31.69 42.97
N PRO A 6 29.46 -31.74 41.70
CA PRO A 6 30.14 -30.61 41.07
C PRO A 6 29.23 -29.38 40.96
N MET A 7 29.77 -28.25 41.39
CA MET A 7 29.16 -26.92 41.30
C MET A 7 28.70 -26.65 39.86
N TYR A 8 27.39 -26.74 39.68
CA TYR A 8 26.69 -26.69 38.40
C TYR A 8 27.04 -25.43 37.61
N LEU A 9 27.50 -25.64 36.38
CA LEU A 9 27.47 -24.69 35.28
C LEU A 9 26.00 -24.35 34.98
N ALA A 10 25.43 -23.40 35.72
CA ALA A 10 24.10 -22.87 35.44
C ALA A 10 24.22 -21.89 34.26
N LEU A 11 24.18 -22.44 33.04
CA LEU A 11 23.96 -21.66 31.83
C LEU A 11 22.55 -21.05 31.96
N LEU A 12 22.47 -19.78 32.33
CA LEU A 12 21.26 -18.98 32.27
C LEU A 12 20.83 -18.88 30.80
N PHE A 13 19.85 -19.68 30.41
CA PHE A 13 19.04 -19.40 29.24
C PHE A 13 18.26 -18.11 29.50
N MET A 14 18.85 -16.97 29.12
CA MET A 14 18.10 -15.73 28.91
C MET A 14 17.19 -15.95 27.71
N THR A 15 15.99 -16.47 27.95
CA THR A 15 14.92 -16.47 26.94
C THR A 15 14.50 -15.02 26.73
N SER A 16 14.92 -14.44 25.62
CA SER A 16 14.41 -13.17 25.12
C SER A 16 12.92 -13.32 24.81
N THR A 17 12.07 -12.98 25.77
CA THR A 17 10.66 -12.73 25.50
C THR A 17 10.57 -11.49 24.63
N GLY A 18 10.48 -11.68 23.31
CA GLY A 18 10.08 -10.60 22.42
C GLY A 18 8.68 -10.16 22.81
N PHE A 19 8.53 -8.93 23.29
CA PHE A 19 7.21 -8.33 23.48
C PHE A 19 6.55 -8.20 22.11
N ALA A 20 5.35 -8.76 21.95
CA ALA A 20 4.49 -8.41 20.82
C ALA A 20 4.13 -6.92 20.98
N GLN A 21 4.56 -6.10 20.03
CA GLN A 21 4.21 -4.68 20.03
C GLN A 21 2.72 -4.55 19.67
N ASP A 22 1.98 -3.82 20.49
CA ASP A 22 0.58 -3.52 20.21
C ASP A 22 0.43 -2.79 18.87
N ASP A 23 -0.61 -3.14 18.10
CA ASP A 23 -0.92 -2.47 16.85
C ASP A 23 -1.45 -1.06 17.13
N THR A 24 -0.60 -0.06 16.94
CA THR A 24 -0.89 1.34 17.24
C THR A 24 -1.74 2.03 16.18
N ARG A 25 -2.13 1.34 15.10
CA ARG A 25 -2.91 1.92 14.00
C ARG A 25 -4.33 2.24 14.43
N GLN A 26 -4.86 3.36 13.94
CA GLN A 26 -6.25 3.73 14.15
C GLN A 26 -7.17 2.72 13.44
N LYS A 27 -8.03 2.05 14.21
CA LYS A 27 -9.10 1.23 13.65
C LYS A 27 -10.20 2.11 13.10
N VAL A 28 -10.51 1.99 11.81
CA VAL A 28 -11.63 2.68 11.17
C VAL A 28 -12.81 1.70 11.10
N GLU A 29 -13.87 2.01 11.85
CA GLU A 29 -15.07 1.16 11.93
C GLU A 29 -15.99 1.44 10.74
N PHE A 30 -15.95 0.56 9.73
CA PHE A 30 -16.86 0.61 8.60
C PHE A 30 -18.03 -0.37 8.77
N PRO A 31 -19.20 -0.07 8.20
CA PRO A 31 -20.20 -1.10 7.91
C PRO A 31 -19.58 -2.24 7.10
N GLN A 32 -19.98 -3.49 7.37
CA GLN A 32 -19.36 -4.68 6.78
C GLN A 32 -19.25 -4.63 5.24
N MET A 33 -20.29 -4.17 4.57
CA MET A 33 -20.28 -4.02 3.10
C MET A 33 -19.23 -3.02 2.61
N VAL A 34 -19.06 -1.89 3.32
CA VAL A 34 -18.09 -0.84 2.96
C VAL A 34 -16.67 -1.32 3.24
N GLN A 35 -16.46 -2.04 4.34
CA GLN A 35 -15.18 -2.68 4.66
C GLN A 35 -14.76 -3.66 3.56
N GLN A 36 -15.68 -4.52 3.11
CA GLN A 36 -15.43 -5.49 2.05
C GLN A 36 -15.11 -4.81 0.72
N HIS A 37 -15.89 -3.78 0.37
CA HIS A 37 -15.66 -2.99 -0.85
C HIS A 37 -14.30 -2.29 -0.82
N MET A 38 -13.92 -1.69 0.31
CA MET A 38 -12.58 -1.10 0.51
C MET A 38 -11.47 -2.13 0.30
N LEU A 39 -11.58 -3.30 0.94
CA LEU A 39 -10.60 -4.37 0.80
C LEU A 39 -10.53 -4.94 -0.62
N ALA A 40 -11.65 -4.96 -1.35
CA ALA A 40 -11.67 -5.35 -2.76
C ALA A 40 -10.91 -4.34 -3.62
N ASN A 41 -11.18 -3.04 -3.45
CA ASN A 41 -10.48 -1.97 -4.14
C ASN A 41 -8.97 -2.03 -3.88
N MET A 42 -8.52 -2.16 -2.63
CA MET A 42 -7.09 -2.25 -2.30
C MET A 42 -6.39 -3.44 -2.97
N ARG A 43 -7.06 -4.61 -3.07
CA ARG A 43 -6.51 -5.77 -3.80
C ARG A 43 -6.44 -5.50 -5.30
N ASP A 44 -7.47 -4.87 -5.86
CA ASP A 44 -7.49 -4.48 -7.28
C ASP A 44 -6.39 -3.47 -7.61
N HIS A 45 -6.08 -2.54 -6.70
CA HIS A 45 -5.00 -1.57 -6.86
C HIS A 45 -3.63 -2.26 -6.90
N LEU A 46 -3.39 -3.23 -6.01
CA LEU A 46 -2.16 -4.04 -6.03
C LEU A 46 -2.04 -4.85 -7.34
N LEU A 47 -3.15 -5.40 -7.84
CA LEU A 47 -3.17 -6.09 -9.12
C LEU A 47 -2.83 -5.14 -10.27
N ALA A 48 -3.44 -3.95 -10.31
CA ALA A 48 -3.15 -2.93 -11.32
C ALA A 48 -1.66 -2.53 -11.30
N LEU A 49 -1.07 -2.31 -10.12
CA LEU A 49 0.35 -1.99 -9.99
C LEU A 49 1.27 -3.09 -10.52
N SER A 50 0.91 -4.36 -10.28
CA SER A 50 1.65 -5.49 -10.83
C SER A 50 1.56 -5.54 -12.36
N GLU A 51 0.38 -5.32 -12.92
CA GLU A 51 0.14 -5.34 -14.37
C GLU A 51 0.86 -4.18 -15.07
N ILE A 52 0.80 -2.97 -14.50
CA ILE A 52 1.50 -1.79 -15.02
C ILE A 52 3.01 -2.04 -15.08
N GLN A 53 3.61 -2.55 -14.00
CA GLN A 53 5.05 -2.83 -13.96
C GLN A 53 5.44 -3.91 -14.98
N ALA A 54 4.61 -4.95 -15.17
CA ALA A 54 4.86 -5.98 -16.17
C ALA A 54 4.82 -5.41 -17.60
N LEU A 55 3.88 -4.50 -17.88
CA LEU A 55 3.76 -3.83 -19.18
C LEU A 55 4.94 -2.87 -19.44
N MET A 56 5.32 -2.09 -18.43
CA MET A 56 6.51 -1.23 -18.52
C MET A 56 7.79 -2.04 -18.79
N ALA A 57 7.91 -3.24 -18.21
CA ALA A 57 9.07 -4.10 -18.40
C ALA A 57 9.23 -4.61 -19.85
N VAL A 58 8.14 -4.65 -20.62
CA VAL A 58 8.15 -5.00 -22.05
C VAL A 58 7.95 -3.77 -22.95
N ALA A 59 8.10 -2.57 -22.41
CA ALA A 59 7.93 -1.28 -23.09
C ALA A 59 6.53 -1.02 -23.69
N ASP A 60 5.49 -1.67 -23.16
CA ASP A 60 4.09 -1.38 -23.50
C ASP A 60 3.55 -0.22 -22.63
N TYR A 61 4.12 0.97 -22.84
CA TYR A 61 3.87 2.14 -22.01
C TYR A 61 2.46 2.72 -22.17
N ASP A 62 1.90 2.66 -23.38
CA ASP A 62 0.54 3.17 -23.63
C ASP A 62 -0.49 2.40 -22.80
N LYS A 63 -0.40 1.07 -22.81
CA LYS A 63 -1.30 0.23 -22.02
C LYS A 63 -1.05 0.36 -20.52
N ALA A 64 0.22 0.47 -20.11
CA ALA A 64 0.60 0.73 -18.72
C ALA A 64 -0.02 2.04 -18.21
N ALA A 65 0.10 3.14 -18.97
CA ALA A 65 -0.47 4.43 -18.62
C ALA A 65 -2.01 4.39 -18.59
N GLN A 66 -2.63 3.71 -19.55
CA GLN A 66 -4.08 3.53 -19.57
C GLN A 66 -4.59 2.83 -18.30
N ILE A 67 -3.93 1.75 -17.88
CA ILE A 67 -4.30 1.03 -16.65
C ILE A 67 -4.09 1.90 -15.42
N ALA A 68 -2.96 2.62 -15.35
CA ALA A 68 -2.68 3.55 -14.26
C ALA A 68 -3.80 4.58 -14.10
N GLU A 69 -4.23 5.24 -15.18
CA GLU A 69 -5.31 6.23 -15.10
C GLU A 69 -6.68 5.60 -14.82
N GLN A 70 -7.04 4.52 -15.51
CA GLN A 70 -8.41 3.98 -15.45
C GLN A 70 -8.70 3.20 -14.17
N ARG A 71 -7.70 2.55 -13.57
CA ARG A 71 -7.87 1.72 -12.38
C ARG A 71 -7.34 2.34 -11.10
N LEU A 72 -6.47 3.35 -11.20
CA LEU A 72 -5.87 4.00 -10.03
C LEU A 72 -6.01 5.53 -10.07
N GLY A 73 -6.05 6.14 -11.24
CA GLY A 73 -6.13 7.59 -11.43
C GLY A 73 -7.46 8.21 -10.98
N LEU A 74 -7.58 9.53 -11.15
CA LEU A 74 -8.81 10.26 -10.83
C LEU A 74 -10.02 9.74 -11.62
N SER A 75 -9.81 9.19 -12.82
CA SER A 75 -10.88 8.55 -13.61
C SER A 75 -11.51 7.32 -12.94
N SER A 76 -10.84 6.74 -11.93
CA SER A 76 -11.32 5.55 -11.20
C SER A 76 -12.23 5.87 -10.00
N LEU A 77 -12.34 7.14 -9.57
CA LEU A 77 -13.00 7.53 -8.32
C LEU A 77 -14.47 7.06 -8.23
N ASP A 78 -15.22 7.19 -9.32
CA ASP A 78 -16.63 6.77 -9.36
C ASP A 78 -16.76 5.24 -9.24
N ASN A 79 -15.91 4.49 -9.94
CA ASN A 79 -15.88 3.02 -9.89
C ASN A 79 -15.51 2.52 -8.49
N HIS A 80 -14.68 3.26 -7.76
CA HIS A 80 -14.35 2.95 -6.38
C HIS A 80 -15.44 3.35 -5.38
N GLY A 81 -16.48 4.09 -5.80
CA GLY A 81 -17.49 4.62 -4.88
C GLY A 81 -16.91 5.63 -3.89
N ALA A 82 -15.84 6.33 -4.28
CA ALA A 82 -15.03 7.16 -3.38
C ALA A 82 -15.85 8.21 -2.63
N ALA A 83 -16.80 8.87 -3.30
CA ALA A 83 -17.65 9.89 -2.69
C ALA A 83 -18.53 9.36 -1.56
N HIS A 84 -19.01 8.11 -1.67
CA HIS A 84 -19.82 7.48 -0.62
C HIS A 84 -18.93 6.99 0.52
N MET A 85 -17.81 6.34 0.19
CA MET A 85 -16.91 5.78 1.20
C MET A 85 -16.20 6.85 2.03
N ALA A 86 -15.78 7.95 1.41
CA ALA A 86 -15.01 9.02 2.06
C ALA A 86 -15.76 9.64 3.24
N GLN A 87 -17.09 9.67 3.22
CA GLN A 87 -17.93 10.20 4.31
C GLN A 87 -17.76 9.43 5.63
N MET A 88 -17.30 8.18 5.56
CA MET A 88 -17.06 7.31 6.72
C MET A 88 -15.58 7.25 7.13
N MET A 89 -14.69 7.94 6.41
CA MET A 89 -13.26 7.96 6.67
C MET A 89 -12.88 9.14 7.57
N PRO A 90 -11.87 9.00 8.44
CA PRO A 90 -11.23 10.16 9.06
C PRO A 90 -10.60 11.04 7.97
N LYS A 91 -10.51 12.35 8.23
CA LYS A 91 -10.04 13.35 7.26
C LYS A 91 -8.69 12.98 6.63
N GLU A 92 -7.73 12.56 7.45
CA GLU A 92 -6.39 12.17 6.99
C GLU A 92 -6.44 10.97 6.00
N MET A 93 -7.30 9.98 6.24
CA MET A 93 -7.48 8.86 5.33
C MET A 93 -8.10 9.30 3.99
N GLN A 94 -9.03 10.28 4.01
CA GLN A 94 -9.59 10.86 2.78
C GLN A 94 -8.53 11.60 1.97
N GLU A 95 -7.65 12.34 2.64
CA GLU A 95 -6.56 13.09 2.02
C GLU A 95 -5.54 12.14 1.39
N ILE A 96 -5.09 11.10 2.11
CA ILE A 96 -4.18 10.06 1.58
C ILE A 96 -4.80 9.35 0.39
N GLY A 97 -6.07 8.94 0.47
CA GLY A 97 -6.76 8.29 -0.65
C GLY A 97 -6.87 9.18 -1.89
N SER A 98 -7.24 10.45 -1.68
CA SER A 98 -7.32 11.43 -2.77
C SER A 98 -5.96 11.70 -3.41
N GLU A 99 -4.90 11.77 -2.61
CA GLU A 99 -3.54 11.97 -3.10
C GLU A 99 -3.02 10.73 -3.84
N MET A 100 -3.40 9.52 -3.43
CA MET A 100 -3.09 8.30 -4.17
C MET A 100 -3.64 8.34 -5.59
N HIS A 101 -4.91 8.73 -5.75
CA HIS A 101 -5.53 8.85 -7.08
C HIS A 101 -4.88 9.95 -7.94
N LYS A 102 -4.52 11.09 -7.36
CA LYS A 102 -3.79 12.15 -8.09
C LYS A 102 -2.38 11.71 -8.50
N ALA A 103 -1.66 11.05 -7.60
CA ALA A 103 -0.33 10.51 -7.88
C ALA A 103 -0.38 9.46 -8.98
N ALA A 104 -1.47 8.67 -9.07
CA ALA A 104 -1.68 7.70 -10.14
C ALA A 104 -1.88 8.37 -11.50
N SER A 105 -2.67 9.45 -11.57
CA SER A 105 -2.83 10.22 -12.80
C SER A 105 -1.53 10.87 -13.25
N GLN A 106 -0.75 11.42 -12.31
CA GLN A 106 0.57 11.97 -12.61
C GLN A 106 1.54 10.88 -13.08
N PHE A 107 1.52 9.71 -12.45
CA PHE A 107 2.31 8.55 -12.87
C PHE A 107 1.93 8.10 -14.28
N ALA A 108 0.64 8.03 -14.63
CA ALA A 108 0.20 7.68 -15.98
C ALA A 108 0.82 8.60 -17.04
N ILE A 109 0.85 9.92 -16.79
CA ILE A 109 1.49 10.89 -17.68
C ILE A 109 2.99 10.59 -17.84
N SER A 110 3.69 10.40 -16.74
CA SER A 110 5.13 10.11 -16.76
C SER A 110 5.49 8.79 -17.48
N VAL A 111 4.59 7.80 -17.48
CA VAL A 111 4.74 6.55 -18.23
C VAL A 111 4.62 6.80 -19.74
N VAL A 112 3.67 7.63 -20.18
CA VAL A 112 3.57 8.05 -21.59
C VAL A 112 4.85 8.77 -22.03
N ASP A 113 5.33 9.72 -21.22
CA ASP A 113 6.56 10.48 -21.51
C ASP A 113 7.79 9.56 -21.60
N ALA A 114 7.82 8.50 -20.80
CA ALA A 114 8.89 7.50 -20.84
C ALA A 114 8.90 6.71 -22.17
N GLY A 115 7.74 6.47 -22.78
CA GLY A 115 7.64 5.86 -24.11
C GLY A 115 8.19 6.74 -25.23
N ALA A 116 8.02 8.06 -25.12
CA ALA A 116 8.55 9.03 -26.09
C ALA A 116 10.06 9.32 -25.90
N SER A 117 10.51 9.38 -24.64
CA SER A 117 11.88 9.81 -24.29
C SER A 117 12.86 8.66 -24.06
N GLY A 118 12.37 7.47 -23.73
CA GLY A 118 13.17 6.36 -23.21
C GLY A 118 13.69 6.55 -21.78
N ASP A 119 13.38 7.67 -21.12
CA ASP A 119 13.80 7.93 -19.74
C ASP A 119 12.72 7.48 -18.74
N LEU A 120 12.97 6.36 -18.05
CA LEU A 120 12.08 5.82 -17.04
C LEU A 120 12.16 6.53 -15.68
N LYS A 121 13.19 7.36 -15.42
CA LYS A 121 13.42 7.94 -14.08
C LYS A 121 12.22 8.76 -13.57
N PRO A 122 11.56 9.62 -14.36
CA PRO A 122 10.36 10.34 -13.91
C PRO A 122 9.24 9.38 -13.51
N ALA A 123 8.99 8.36 -14.34
CA ALA A 123 7.95 7.36 -14.08
C ALA A 123 8.20 6.55 -12.81
N LEU A 124 9.44 6.11 -12.58
CA LEU A 124 9.80 5.39 -11.35
C LEU A 124 9.70 6.28 -10.11
N ASN A 125 10.02 7.57 -10.22
CA ASN A 125 9.85 8.53 -9.14
C ASN A 125 8.37 8.76 -8.80
N ASP A 126 7.50 8.90 -9.81
CA ASP A 126 6.07 9.08 -9.58
C ASP A 126 5.39 7.80 -9.07
N LEU A 127 5.83 6.61 -9.52
CA LEU A 127 5.44 5.33 -8.92
C LEU A 127 5.80 5.27 -7.44
N SER A 128 6.99 5.74 -7.05
CA SER A 128 7.39 5.81 -5.64
C SER A 128 6.46 6.70 -4.82
N LYS A 129 6.07 7.88 -5.33
CA LYS A 129 5.13 8.78 -4.64
C LYS A 129 3.75 8.15 -4.47
N LEU A 130 3.28 7.42 -5.49
CA LEU A 130 2.04 6.67 -5.41
C LEU A 130 2.11 5.58 -4.33
N MET A 131 3.18 4.79 -4.32
CA MET A 131 3.37 3.72 -3.33
C MET A 131 3.49 4.27 -1.90
N GLN A 132 4.05 5.47 -1.73
CA GLN A 132 4.11 6.14 -0.43
C GLN A 132 2.72 6.40 0.16
N GLN A 133 1.68 6.61 -0.66
CA GLN A 133 0.32 6.77 -0.15
C GLN A 133 -0.25 5.45 0.39
N CYS A 134 0.05 4.33 -0.27
CA CYS A 134 -0.28 3.00 0.26
C CYS A 134 0.41 2.78 1.61
N VAL A 135 1.72 3.06 1.69
CA VAL A 135 2.50 2.91 2.92
C VAL A 135 1.94 3.80 4.04
N ALA A 136 1.64 5.07 3.76
CA ALA A 136 1.07 5.99 4.73
C ALA A 136 -0.26 5.48 5.28
N CYS A 137 -1.18 5.06 4.41
CA CYS A 137 -2.47 4.51 4.84
C CYS A 137 -2.30 3.25 5.69
N HIS A 138 -1.45 2.30 5.26
CA HIS A 138 -1.22 1.04 5.98
C HIS A 138 -0.47 1.20 7.30
N ALA A 139 0.32 2.27 7.45
CA ALA A 139 1.03 2.61 8.67
C ALA A 139 0.14 3.36 9.69
N ALA A 140 -0.87 4.10 9.23
CA ALA A 140 -1.75 4.88 10.09
C ALA A 140 -3.05 4.15 10.46
N PHE A 141 -3.62 3.38 9.53
CA PHE A 141 -4.97 2.84 9.65
C PHE A 141 -5.03 1.32 9.52
N ARG A 142 -6.01 0.74 10.20
CA ARG A 142 -6.48 -0.62 9.96
C ARG A 142 -7.99 -0.61 9.79
N VAL A 143 -8.48 -1.44 8.87
CA VAL A 143 -9.90 -1.52 8.55
C VAL A 143 -10.52 -2.84 9.00
N HIS A 144 -9.76 -3.74 9.63
CA HIS A 144 -10.22 -4.99 10.24
C HIS A 144 -9.37 -5.37 11.45
#